data_AF-A0A6A5BK11-F1
#
_entry.id   AF-A0A6A5BK11-F1
#
_cell.length_a   1.000
_cell.length_b   1.000
_cell.length_c   1.000
_cell.angle_alpha   90.00
_cell.angle_beta   90.00
_cell.angle_gamma   90.00
#
_symmetry.space_group_name_H-M   'P 1'
#
loop_
_entity.id
_entity.type
_entity.pdbx_description
1 polymer ?
#
loop_
_entity_poly.entity_id
_entity_poly.type
_entity_poly.pdbx_seq_one_letter_code
_entity_poly.pdbx_strand_id
1 'polypeptide(L)'
;MDVQLEFNEQELLCKVTLYSMSRSDEGHDSHGDDGGHGSDSTNSNSNTTNSNSNTTNGNSQHSQHPLDTFKLNLIHYNKLRLLYKKCNEERDPEMKEFKYRLYTLIRRYQTFFGDSSSEEGANFHAALPEKGFDFLYREFQVCHECFASPINCYFNSFCSAFPDTDVYFGSRGSFFEFRPTRGFFECGPPYTLEVMNKTARYCLELLKASNEPLAFAVFVPEWTDTEYGNILHPDHTPFCTGHLLAEQGKHEYVIGMQHFKENDQRYWTLPFPTHVYFLQNEEGKKKWPITPQLIERYKKVMEMDHNGAGSSTGGDSSISSKK
;
A
#
# COMPACT_ATOMS: atom_id res chain seq x y z
N MET A 1 5.40 -22.79 9.40
CA MET A 1 5.14 -21.52 10.10
C MET A 1 3.63 -21.29 10.10
N ASP A 2 3.09 -20.64 11.11
CA ASP A 2 1.66 -20.30 11.18
C ASP A 2 1.48 -18.79 11.31
N VAL A 3 0.38 -18.24 10.79
CA VAL A 3 0.03 -16.83 10.95
C VAL A 3 -1.18 -16.73 11.86
N GLN A 4 -1.12 -15.84 12.85
CA GLN A 4 -2.23 -15.54 13.74
C GLN A 4 -2.62 -14.07 13.65
N LEU A 5 -3.92 -13.82 13.79
CA LEU A 5 -4.51 -12.49 13.79
C LEU A 5 -5.08 -12.20 15.18
N GLU A 6 -4.56 -11.19 15.85
CA GLU A 6 -5.03 -10.75 17.17
C GLU A 6 -5.69 -9.38 17.05
N PHE A 7 -6.89 -9.22 17.58
CA PHE A 7 -7.66 -7.98 17.48
C PHE A 7 -7.64 -7.23 18.80
N ASN A 8 -7.33 -5.94 18.75
CA ASN A 8 -7.52 -5.01 19.84
C ASN A 8 -8.58 -3.98 19.44
N GLU A 9 -9.82 -4.19 19.91
CA GLU A 9 -10.94 -3.29 19.60
C GLU A 9 -10.80 -1.92 20.25
N GLN A 10 -10.08 -1.80 21.38
CA GLN A 10 -9.87 -0.53 22.07
C GLN A 10 -8.91 0.37 21.29
N GLU A 11 -7.85 -0.22 20.72
CA GLU A 11 -6.86 0.48 19.90
C GLU A 11 -7.26 0.54 18.41
N LEU A 12 -8.35 -0.13 18.01
CA LEU A 12 -8.75 -0.28 16.61
C LEU A 12 -7.62 -0.85 15.73
N LEU A 13 -6.90 -1.86 16.26
CA LEU A 13 -5.77 -2.52 15.59
C LEU A 13 -5.98 -4.04 15.43
N CYS A 14 -5.35 -4.59 14.41
CA CYS A 14 -5.11 -6.01 14.21
C CYS A 14 -3.59 -6.25 14.19
N LYS A 15 -3.10 -7.17 15.02
CA LYS A 15 -1.73 -7.68 14.93
C LYS A 15 -1.71 -8.91 14.03
N VAL A 16 -0.78 -8.91 13.09
CA VAL A 16 -0.54 -10.02 12.16
C VAL A 16 0.81 -10.62 12.51
N THR A 17 0.83 -11.81 13.11
CA THR A 17 2.05 -12.42 13.65
C THR A 17 2.36 -13.75 12.98
N LEU A 18 3.59 -13.92 12.51
CA LEU A 18 4.14 -15.18 12.03
C LEU A 18 4.81 -15.93 13.18
N TYR A 19 4.47 -17.20 13.37
CA TYR A 19 5.04 -18.09 14.38
C TYR A 19 5.84 -19.22 13.75
N SER A 20 6.90 -19.64 14.45
CA SER A 20 7.56 -20.91 14.18
C SER A 20 6.63 -22.07 14.52
N MET A 21 6.59 -23.11 13.67
CA MET A 21 5.91 -24.35 14.04
C MET A 21 6.86 -25.17 14.92
N SER A 22 6.38 -25.65 16.07
CA SER A 22 7.10 -26.67 16.82
C SER A 22 7.17 -27.93 15.96
N ARG A 23 8.36 -28.48 15.73
CA ARG A 23 8.48 -29.84 15.18
C ARG A 23 7.75 -30.76 16.15
N SER A 24 6.70 -31.43 15.68
CA SER A 24 6.30 -32.68 16.30
C SER A 24 7.47 -33.63 16.10
N ASP A 25 8.05 -34.15 17.17
CA ASP A 25 9.06 -35.19 17.09
C ASP A 25 8.46 -36.37 16.31
N GLU A 26 8.88 -36.53 15.05
CA GLU A 26 8.76 -37.81 14.37
C GLU A 26 9.65 -38.75 15.17
N GLY A 27 9.01 -39.63 15.94
CA GLY A 27 9.67 -40.63 16.77
C GLY A 27 10.66 -41.42 15.92
N HIS A 28 11.95 -41.15 16.13
CA HIS A 28 13.00 -41.98 15.58
C HIS A 28 13.08 -43.21 16.48
N ASP A 29 12.32 -44.25 16.12
CA ASP A 29 12.59 -45.63 16.56
C ASP A 29 14.00 -46.00 16.09
N SER A 30 14.97 -45.76 16.97
CA SER A 30 16.30 -46.36 16.83
C SER A 30 16.22 -47.77 17.39
N HIS A 31 16.02 -48.72 16.48
CA HIS A 31 16.34 -50.12 16.73
C HIS A 31 17.80 -50.24 17.14
N GLY A 32 18.02 -51.06 18.17
CA GLY A 32 19.28 -51.18 18.87
C GLY A 32 20.40 -51.76 18.04
N ASP A 33 21.62 -51.51 18.52
CA ASP A 33 22.71 -52.43 18.29
C ASP A 33 23.53 -52.56 19.58
N ASP A 34 23.55 -53.80 20.07
CA ASP A 34 24.28 -54.27 21.24
C ASP A 34 25.71 -54.58 20.78
N GLY A 35 26.72 -54.07 21.51
CA GLY A 35 28.12 -54.36 21.17
C GLY A 35 29.09 -53.95 22.28
N GLY A 36 29.25 -54.82 23.27
CA GLY A 36 30.18 -54.63 24.38
C GLY A 36 31.62 -55.09 24.10
N HIS A 37 32.56 -54.44 24.82
CA HIS A 37 33.88 -54.89 25.34
C HIS A 37 34.79 -53.64 25.45
N GLY A 38 35.56 -53.33 26.50
CA GLY A 38 35.86 -53.92 27.81
C GLY A 38 37.20 -53.31 28.30
N SER A 39 37.26 -52.90 29.58
CA SER A 39 38.45 -52.58 30.43
C SER A 39 39.34 -51.35 30.05
N ASP A 40 39.94 -50.55 30.96
CA ASP A 40 40.08 -50.59 32.42
C ASP A 40 40.55 -49.23 33.00
N SER A 41 40.16 -49.00 34.27
CA SER A 41 40.87 -48.25 35.35
C SER A 41 41.30 -46.76 35.21
N THR A 42 40.76 -45.86 36.04
CA THR A 42 41.36 -45.40 37.32
C THR A 42 40.71 -44.13 37.93
N ASN A 43 40.22 -44.30 39.16
CA ASN A 43 40.31 -43.44 40.36
C ASN A 43 39.57 -42.08 40.54
N SER A 44 38.62 -42.12 41.49
CA SER A 44 38.40 -41.23 42.65
C SER A 44 38.17 -39.72 42.45
N ASN A 45 36.96 -39.23 42.76
CA ASN A 45 36.66 -38.70 44.10
C ASN A 45 35.16 -38.38 44.31
N SER A 46 34.73 -38.60 45.54
CA SER A 46 33.41 -38.39 46.13
C SER A 46 32.95 -36.93 46.16
N ASN A 47 31.65 -36.69 45.96
CA ASN A 47 30.85 -35.96 46.94
C ASN A 47 29.35 -36.19 46.74
N THR A 48 28.75 -36.74 47.79
CA THR A 48 27.32 -37.00 47.94
C THR A 48 26.67 -35.78 48.58
N THR A 49 25.69 -35.18 47.92
CA THR A 49 24.65 -34.38 48.60
C THR A 49 23.29 -34.71 48.02
N ASN A 50 22.52 -35.44 48.83
CA ASN A 50 21.10 -35.67 48.69
C ASN A 50 20.35 -34.35 48.95
N SER A 51 19.44 -33.93 48.07
CA SER A 51 18.12 -33.43 48.49
C SER A 51 17.23 -32.99 47.31
N ASN A 52 16.00 -33.51 47.38
CA ASN A 52 14.74 -32.95 46.88
C ASN A 52 14.46 -33.03 45.38
N SER A 53 13.95 -34.20 45.01
CA SER A 53 12.88 -34.37 44.04
C SER A 53 11.72 -33.40 44.31
N ASN A 54 11.64 -32.33 43.53
CA ASN A 54 10.38 -31.70 43.18
C ASN A 54 10.12 -32.02 41.71
N THR A 55 9.29 -33.04 41.49
CA THR A 55 8.61 -33.31 40.23
C THR A 55 7.69 -32.13 39.93
N THR A 56 8.24 -31.09 39.31
CA THR A 56 7.42 -30.18 38.53
C THR A 56 6.98 -30.95 37.29
N ASN A 57 5.67 -31.26 37.24
CA ASN A 57 5.00 -31.65 36.00
C ASN A 57 5.31 -30.58 34.95
N GLY A 58 6.31 -30.85 34.11
CA GLY A 58 6.57 -30.10 32.90
C GLY A 58 5.39 -30.32 31.98
N ASN A 59 4.39 -29.44 32.06
CA ASN A 59 3.60 -29.13 30.90
C ASN A 59 4.60 -28.54 29.90
N SER A 60 5.06 -29.37 28.96
CA SER A 60 5.77 -28.94 27.76
C SER A 60 4.79 -28.07 26.97
N GLN A 61 4.61 -26.81 27.38
CA GLN A 61 4.05 -25.79 26.51
C GLN A 61 5.01 -25.74 25.32
N HIS A 62 4.60 -26.31 24.19
CA HIS A 62 5.21 -26.03 22.92
C HIS A 62 5.16 -24.52 22.71
N SER A 63 6.22 -23.82 23.10
CA SER A 63 6.27 -22.36 23.00
C SER A 63 6.46 -22.00 21.53
N GLN A 64 5.36 -21.69 20.86
CA GLN A 64 5.41 -21.04 19.56
C GLN A 64 6.07 -19.66 19.76
N HIS A 65 7.28 -19.49 19.24
CA HIS A 65 7.96 -18.21 19.29
C HIS A 65 7.55 -17.36 18.09
N PRO A 66 7.14 -16.09 18.31
CA PRO A 66 6.85 -15.16 17.23
C PRO A 66 8.14 -14.84 16.48
N LEU A 67 8.06 -14.88 15.15
CA LEU A 67 9.15 -14.59 14.22
C LEU A 67 9.07 -13.17 13.65
N ASP A 68 7.85 -12.68 13.43
CA ASP A 68 7.60 -11.39 12.79
C ASP A 68 6.19 -10.91 13.14
N THR A 69 6.01 -9.61 13.37
CA THR A 69 4.72 -9.02 13.77
C THR A 69 4.51 -7.66 13.13
N PHE A 70 3.34 -7.48 12.53
CA PHE A 70 2.87 -6.20 11.99
C PHE A 70 1.63 -5.72 12.71
N LYS A 71 1.47 -4.40 12.82
CA LYS A 71 0.21 -3.77 13.25
C LYS A 71 -0.55 -3.31 12.01
N LEU A 72 -1.87 -3.40 12.01
CA LEU A 72 -2.71 -2.93 10.90
C LEU A 72 -3.97 -2.33 11.50
N ASN A 73 -4.33 -1.10 11.13
CA ASN A 73 -5.61 -0.55 11.63
C ASN A 73 -6.81 -1.33 11.09
N LEU A 74 -7.89 -1.37 11.88
CA LEU A 74 -9.06 -2.18 11.54
C LEU A 74 -9.77 -1.71 10.26
N ILE A 75 -9.65 -0.44 9.89
CA ILE A 75 -10.20 0.08 8.63
C ILE A 75 -9.51 -0.62 7.45
N HIS A 76 -8.18 -0.65 7.43
CA HIS A 76 -7.42 -1.32 6.37
C HIS A 76 -7.54 -2.84 6.44
N TYR A 77 -7.58 -3.44 7.63
CA TYR A 77 -7.88 -4.86 7.77
C TYR A 77 -9.22 -5.22 7.12
N ASN A 78 -10.29 -4.49 7.43
CA ASN A 78 -11.61 -4.73 6.88
C ASN A 78 -11.63 -4.51 5.35
N LYS A 79 -10.98 -3.46 4.85
CA LYS A 79 -10.80 -3.23 3.41
C LYS A 79 -10.13 -4.42 2.73
N LEU A 80 -8.97 -4.85 3.22
CA LEU A 80 -8.20 -5.97 2.64
C LEU A 80 -8.98 -7.29 2.73
N ARG A 81 -9.73 -7.51 3.81
CA ARG A 81 -10.64 -8.67 3.95
C ARG A 81 -11.74 -8.66 2.88
N LEU A 82 -12.35 -7.50 2.62
CA LEU A 82 -13.40 -7.35 1.60
C LEU A 82 -12.85 -7.54 0.18
N LEU A 83 -11.69 -6.94 -0.13
CA LEU A 83 -11.00 -7.14 -1.40
C LEU A 83 -10.66 -8.61 -1.61
N TYR A 84 -10.08 -9.27 -0.61
CA TYR A 84 -9.76 -10.69 -0.67
C TYR A 84 -10.99 -11.55 -0.91
N LYS A 85 -12.06 -11.34 -0.13
CA LYS A 85 -13.31 -12.09 -0.27
C LYS A 85 -13.87 -11.97 -1.68
N LYS A 86 -13.90 -10.74 -2.23
CA LYS A 86 -14.40 -10.49 -3.59
C LYS A 86 -13.56 -11.19 -4.67
N CYS A 87 -12.24 -11.24 -4.51
CA CYS A 87 -11.34 -11.79 -5.51
C CYS A 87 -11.17 -13.32 -5.44
N ASN A 88 -11.50 -13.93 -4.29
CA ASN A 88 -11.23 -15.34 -4.03
C ASN A 88 -12.49 -16.13 -3.64
N GLU A 89 -13.69 -15.62 -3.90
CA GLU A 89 -14.96 -16.29 -3.55
C GLU A 89 -15.03 -17.73 -4.07
N GLU A 90 -14.51 -18.00 -5.27
CA GLU A 90 -14.46 -19.34 -5.84
C GLU A 90 -13.24 -20.17 -5.36
N ARG A 91 -12.10 -19.52 -5.09
CA ARG A 91 -10.82 -20.21 -4.81
C ARG A 91 -10.60 -20.52 -3.34
N ASP A 92 -11.08 -19.66 -2.45
CA ASP A 92 -10.93 -19.76 -1.00
C ASP A 92 -12.20 -19.20 -0.31
N PRO A 93 -13.36 -19.86 -0.49
CA PRO A 93 -14.66 -19.38 0.04
C PRO A 93 -14.67 -19.30 1.57
N GLU A 94 -13.90 -20.16 2.24
CA GLU A 94 -13.77 -20.21 3.70
C GLU A 94 -12.68 -19.28 4.25
N MET A 95 -12.00 -18.52 3.39
CA MET A 95 -10.94 -17.56 3.75
C MET A 95 -9.79 -18.18 4.56
N LYS A 96 -9.45 -19.46 4.30
CA LYS A 96 -8.38 -20.19 5.01
C LYS A 96 -7.01 -19.60 4.74
N GLU A 97 -6.80 -19.14 3.50
CA GLU A 97 -5.51 -18.61 3.05
C GLU A 97 -5.36 -17.10 3.32
N PHE A 98 -6.46 -16.42 3.67
CA PHE A 98 -6.49 -14.97 3.85
C PHE A 98 -5.39 -14.47 4.80
N LYS A 99 -5.21 -15.11 5.96
CA LYS A 99 -4.22 -14.68 6.97
C LYS A 99 -2.78 -14.76 6.43
N TYR A 100 -2.46 -15.80 5.66
CA TYR A 100 -1.13 -15.97 5.05
C TYR A 100 -0.91 -14.96 3.92
N ARG A 101 -1.94 -14.71 3.10
CA ARG A 101 -1.89 -13.71 2.02
C ARG A 101 -1.79 -12.29 2.56
N LEU A 102 -2.49 -11.98 3.64
CA LEU A 102 -2.40 -10.71 4.35
C LEU A 102 -1.00 -10.49 4.91
N TYR A 103 -0.44 -11.47 5.62
CA TYR A 103 0.93 -11.39 6.12
C TYR A 103 1.93 -11.17 4.98
N THR A 104 1.81 -11.93 3.89
CA THR A 104 2.71 -11.83 2.74
C THR A 104 2.62 -10.45 2.06
N LEU A 105 1.41 -9.90 1.90
CA LEU A 105 1.16 -8.57 1.38
C LEU A 105 1.87 -7.51 2.24
N ILE A 106 1.63 -7.52 3.56
CA ILE A 106 2.21 -6.52 4.47
C ILE A 106 3.74 -6.64 4.47
N ARG A 107 4.27 -7.87 4.58
CA ARG A 107 5.71 -8.12 4.56
C ARG A 107 6.36 -7.63 3.27
N ARG A 108 5.70 -7.85 2.11
CA ARG A 108 6.18 -7.38 0.82
C ARG A 108 6.31 -5.87 0.78
N TYR A 109 5.25 -5.15 1.17
CA TYR A 109 5.24 -3.69 1.14
C TYR A 109 6.17 -3.08 2.19
N GLN A 110 6.31 -3.68 3.37
CA GLN A 110 7.29 -3.24 4.36
C GLN A 110 8.74 -3.46 3.88
N THR A 111 9.01 -4.56 3.18
CA THR A 111 10.33 -4.77 2.56
C THR A 111 10.61 -3.73 1.46
N PHE A 112 9.57 -3.27 0.75
CA PHE A 112 9.69 -2.30 -0.33
C PHE A 112 9.87 -0.86 0.15
N PHE A 113 9.13 -0.44 1.18
CA PHE A 113 9.20 0.92 1.70
C PHE A 113 10.33 1.12 2.71
N GLY A 114 10.75 0.08 3.42
CA GLY A 114 11.70 0.19 4.54
C GLY A 114 10.99 0.00 5.88
N ASP A 115 11.74 0.11 6.96
CA ASP A 115 11.16 -0.09 8.30
C ASP A 115 10.14 1.02 8.64
N SER A 116 9.06 0.62 9.30
CA SER A 116 8.03 1.50 9.85
C SER A 116 8.57 2.61 10.77
N SER A 117 9.79 2.46 11.29
CA SER A 117 10.48 3.43 12.14
C SER A 117 11.18 4.57 11.38
N SER A 118 11.46 4.41 10.09
CA SER A 118 12.28 5.36 9.31
C SER A 118 11.48 6.30 8.40
N GLU A 119 10.15 6.15 8.32
CA GLU A 119 9.28 6.80 7.31
C GLU A 119 9.78 6.63 5.86
N GLU A 120 10.71 5.70 5.64
CA GLU A 120 11.27 5.42 4.34
C GLU A 120 10.13 5.00 3.41
N GLY A 121 10.14 5.59 2.22
CA GLY A 121 9.14 5.35 1.18
C GLY A 121 7.72 5.86 1.40
N ALA A 122 7.41 6.51 2.53
CA ALA A 122 6.12 7.17 2.73
C ALA A 122 5.81 8.25 1.67
N ASN A 123 6.86 8.80 1.04
CA ASN A 123 6.78 9.85 0.03
C ASN A 123 6.99 9.36 -1.42
N PHE A 124 7.06 8.04 -1.68
CA PHE A 124 7.28 7.54 -3.05
C PHE A 124 6.05 7.63 -3.94
N HIS A 125 4.86 7.59 -3.34
CA HIS A 125 3.60 7.60 -4.05
C HIS A 125 2.51 8.06 -3.09
N ALA A 126 1.68 9.00 -3.52
CA ALA A 126 0.60 9.53 -2.71
C ALA A 126 -0.73 9.28 -3.44
N ALA A 127 -1.76 8.87 -2.70
CA ALA A 127 -3.08 8.64 -3.29
C ALA A 127 -3.91 9.93 -3.29
N LEU A 128 -4.68 10.15 -4.36
CA LEU A 128 -5.62 11.26 -4.46
C LEU A 128 -6.65 11.19 -3.30
N PRO A 129 -7.09 12.32 -2.74
CA PRO A 129 -8.18 12.32 -1.76
C PRO A 129 -9.49 11.83 -2.37
N GLU A 130 -10.41 11.34 -1.54
CA GLU A 130 -11.69 10.77 -1.96
C GLU A 130 -12.50 11.74 -2.82
N LYS A 131 -12.51 13.03 -2.47
CA LYS A 131 -13.22 14.06 -3.25
C LYS A 131 -12.75 14.11 -4.71
N GLY A 132 -11.46 13.88 -4.95
CA GLY A 132 -10.89 13.82 -6.29
C GLY A 132 -11.36 12.57 -7.04
N PHE A 133 -11.28 11.40 -6.40
CA PHE A 133 -11.78 10.15 -6.98
C PHE A 133 -13.30 10.19 -7.24
N ASP A 134 -14.08 10.75 -6.32
CA ASP A 134 -15.53 10.93 -6.44
C ASP A 134 -15.88 11.79 -7.65
N PHE A 135 -15.14 12.87 -7.87
CA PHE A 135 -15.33 13.72 -9.05
C PHE A 135 -15.03 12.95 -10.34
N LEU A 136 -13.87 12.27 -10.40
CA LEU A 136 -13.48 11.47 -11.56
C LEU A 136 -14.50 10.35 -11.85
N TYR A 137 -15.04 9.70 -10.82
CA TYR A 137 -16.09 8.71 -10.98
C TYR A 137 -17.39 9.32 -11.51
N ARG A 138 -17.85 10.43 -10.93
CA ARG A 138 -19.14 11.06 -11.31
C ARG A 138 -19.10 11.64 -12.73
N GLU A 139 -18.03 12.32 -13.09
CA GLU A 139 -17.92 13.00 -14.39
C GLU A 139 -17.52 12.05 -15.51
N PHE A 140 -16.70 11.04 -15.21
CA PHE A 140 -16.05 10.23 -16.25
C PHE A 140 -16.23 8.72 -16.09
N GLN A 141 -16.81 8.26 -14.99
CA GLN A 141 -16.90 6.83 -14.63
C GLN A 141 -15.52 6.18 -14.49
N VAL A 142 -14.51 6.95 -14.05
CA VAL A 142 -13.22 6.36 -13.67
C VAL A 142 -13.46 5.38 -12.53
N CYS A 143 -13.03 4.14 -12.72
CA CYS A 143 -13.15 3.07 -11.73
C CYS A 143 -11.90 2.21 -11.63
N HIS A 144 -10.76 2.75 -12.10
CA HIS A 144 -9.49 2.06 -12.14
C HIS A 144 -8.31 3.02 -11.95
N GLU A 145 -7.41 2.65 -11.03
CA GLU A 145 -6.14 3.32 -10.76
C GLU A 145 -5.00 2.61 -11.51
N CYS A 146 -4.25 3.33 -12.34
CA CYS A 146 -3.11 2.77 -13.07
C CYS A 146 -1.94 2.44 -12.13
N PHE A 147 -1.83 3.10 -10.99
CA PHE A 147 -0.80 2.83 -10.00
C PHE A 147 -1.41 2.86 -8.61
N ALA A 148 -1.50 1.70 -7.98
CA ALA A 148 -1.92 1.59 -6.59
C ALA A 148 -1.34 0.33 -5.95
N SER A 149 -1.83 0.03 -4.75
CA SER A 149 -1.61 -1.18 -3.99
C SER A 149 -2.95 -1.59 -3.37
N PRO A 150 -3.11 -2.84 -2.94
CA PRO A 150 -4.26 -3.24 -2.12
C PRO A 150 -4.44 -2.36 -0.87
N ILE A 151 -3.34 -1.79 -0.38
CA ILE A 151 -3.31 -0.95 0.82
C ILE A 151 -3.92 0.43 0.52
N ASN A 152 -3.52 1.10 -0.55
CA ASN A 152 -3.91 2.49 -0.82
C ASN A 152 -5.00 2.68 -1.89
N CYS A 153 -5.43 1.63 -2.60
CA CYS A 153 -6.40 1.78 -3.68
C CYS A 153 -7.73 2.40 -3.21
N TYR A 154 -8.32 3.25 -4.04
CA TYR A 154 -9.69 3.73 -3.84
C TYR A 154 -10.70 2.77 -4.49
N PHE A 155 -10.43 2.33 -5.71
CA PHE A 155 -11.26 1.37 -6.43
C PHE A 155 -10.85 -0.07 -6.14
N ASN A 156 -11.72 -1.01 -6.50
CA ASN A 156 -11.45 -2.45 -6.41
C ASN A 156 -10.81 -3.04 -7.68
N SER A 157 -10.44 -2.18 -8.64
CA SER A 157 -9.66 -2.55 -9.81
C SER A 157 -8.52 -1.55 -9.93
N PHE A 158 -7.29 -2.05 -9.98
CA PHE A 158 -6.10 -1.21 -10.06
C PHE A 158 -4.93 -2.03 -10.60
N CYS A 159 -3.89 -1.36 -11.09
CA CYS A 159 -2.60 -1.99 -11.35
C CYS A 159 -1.65 -1.74 -10.17
N SER A 160 -0.71 -2.66 -9.94
CA SER A 160 0.22 -2.59 -8.80
C SER A 160 1.59 -3.16 -9.13
N ALA A 161 2.55 -2.94 -8.22
CA ALA A 161 3.95 -3.33 -8.39
C ALA A 161 4.20 -4.83 -8.20
N PHE A 162 3.35 -5.53 -7.43
CA PHE A 162 3.60 -6.92 -7.01
C PHE A 162 2.43 -7.84 -7.41
N PRO A 163 2.35 -8.26 -8.69
CA PRO A 163 1.25 -9.10 -9.16
C PRO A 163 1.10 -10.42 -8.37
N ASP A 164 2.22 -10.99 -7.90
CA ASP A 164 2.26 -12.26 -7.18
C ASP A 164 1.58 -12.20 -5.80
N THR A 165 1.56 -11.04 -5.15
CA THR A 165 0.88 -10.82 -3.86
C THR A 165 -0.46 -10.12 -4.01
N ASP A 166 -0.57 -9.20 -4.96
CA ASP A 166 -1.67 -8.24 -4.99
C ASP A 166 -2.87 -8.73 -5.79
N VAL A 167 -2.68 -9.73 -6.66
CA VAL A 167 -3.77 -10.33 -7.46
C VAL A 167 -4.89 -10.87 -6.58
N TYR A 168 -4.56 -11.38 -5.39
CA TYR A 168 -5.53 -11.87 -4.41
C TYR A 168 -6.40 -10.76 -3.81
N PHE A 169 -6.06 -9.49 -4.04
CA PHE A 169 -6.75 -8.32 -3.51
C PHE A 169 -7.24 -7.35 -4.60
N GLY A 170 -7.26 -7.78 -5.86
CA GLY A 170 -7.87 -7.02 -6.96
C GLY A 170 -6.90 -6.38 -7.95
N SER A 171 -5.59 -6.58 -7.79
CA SER A 171 -4.62 -6.10 -8.76
C SER A 171 -4.79 -6.74 -10.14
N ARG A 172 -4.60 -5.94 -11.19
CA ARG A 172 -4.52 -6.36 -12.60
C ARG A 172 -3.07 -6.51 -13.09
N GLY A 173 -2.11 -6.52 -12.18
CA GLY A 173 -0.68 -6.61 -12.48
C GLY A 173 -0.06 -5.24 -12.75
N SER A 174 1.07 -5.22 -13.48
CA SER A 174 1.77 -3.98 -13.79
C SER A 174 1.00 -3.14 -14.81
N PHE A 175 0.94 -1.81 -14.62
CA PHE A 175 0.37 -0.91 -15.62
C PHE A 175 1.03 -1.07 -16.99
N PHE A 176 2.36 -1.26 -17.01
CA PHE A 176 3.13 -1.43 -18.25
C PHE A 176 2.85 -2.76 -18.97
N GLU A 177 2.09 -3.67 -18.37
CA GLU A 177 1.58 -4.93 -18.94
C GLU A 177 0.06 -4.88 -19.16
N PHE A 178 -0.64 -3.94 -18.54
CA PHE A 178 -2.06 -3.72 -18.69
C PHE A 178 -2.39 -3.00 -20.01
N ARG A 179 -3.12 -3.65 -20.91
CA ARG A 179 -3.45 -3.14 -22.27
C ARG A 179 -4.94 -2.78 -22.41
N PRO A 180 -5.44 -1.72 -21.74
CA PRO A 180 -6.84 -1.32 -21.90
C PRO A 180 -7.07 -0.77 -23.31
N THR A 181 -8.15 -1.21 -23.95
CA THR A 181 -8.60 -0.62 -25.22
C THR A 181 -9.60 0.50 -24.99
N ARG A 182 -10.30 0.54 -23.86
CA ARG A 182 -11.33 1.55 -23.57
C ARG A 182 -11.38 1.87 -22.08
N GLY A 183 -11.93 3.04 -21.76
CA GLY A 183 -12.14 3.50 -20.39
C GLY A 183 -11.47 4.82 -20.10
N PHE A 184 -11.75 5.37 -18.93
CA PHE A 184 -11.05 6.53 -18.39
C PHE A 184 -10.35 6.07 -17.11
N PHE A 185 -9.04 6.27 -17.05
CA PHE A 185 -8.21 5.79 -15.95
C PHE A 185 -7.58 6.96 -15.18
N GLU A 186 -7.54 6.83 -13.85
CA GLU A 186 -6.68 7.67 -13.01
C GLU A 186 -5.25 7.11 -13.09
N CYS A 187 -4.25 7.99 -13.16
CA CYS A 187 -2.86 7.60 -13.34
C CYS A 187 -1.89 8.50 -12.57
N GLY A 188 -1.66 8.20 -11.30
CA GLY A 188 -0.61 8.79 -10.47
C GLY A 188 0.63 7.89 -10.35
N PRO A 189 1.62 7.94 -11.26
CA PRO A 189 2.83 7.12 -11.14
C PRO A 189 3.67 7.45 -9.89
N PRO A 190 4.43 6.48 -9.35
CA PRO A 190 5.46 6.74 -8.34
C PRO A 190 6.46 7.82 -8.77
N TYR A 191 6.93 8.63 -7.81
CA TYR A 191 7.77 9.81 -8.04
C TYR A 191 9.23 9.45 -8.33
N THR A 192 9.44 8.79 -9.46
CA THR A 192 10.76 8.48 -10.04
C THR A 192 10.70 8.86 -11.52
N LEU A 193 11.72 9.58 -12.01
CA LEU A 193 11.73 10.10 -13.38
C LEU A 193 11.52 9.00 -14.41
N GLU A 194 12.16 7.85 -14.21
CA GLU A 194 12.09 6.71 -15.10
C GLU A 194 10.68 6.16 -15.24
N VAL A 195 9.94 6.05 -14.13
CA VAL A 195 8.56 5.55 -14.12
C VAL A 195 7.61 6.59 -14.69
N MET A 196 7.78 7.88 -14.36
CA MET A 196 6.94 8.96 -14.89
C MET A 196 7.12 9.13 -16.40
N ASN A 197 8.36 9.12 -16.90
CA ASN A 197 8.66 9.19 -18.33
C ASN A 197 8.08 7.98 -19.08
N LYS A 198 8.27 6.77 -18.53
CA LYS A 198 7.70 5.55 -19.11
C LYS A 198 6.17 5.59 -19.12
N THR A 199 5.55 6.11 -18.07
CA THR A 199 4.09 6.29 -17.96
C THR A 199 3.58 7.21 -19.05
N ALA A 200 4.19 8.38 -19.20
CA ALA A 200 3.80 9.35 -20.22
C ALA A 200 3.87 8.75 -21.64
N ARG A 201 4.98 8.10 -22.00
CA ARG A 201 5.11 7.40 -23.29
C ARG A 201 4.06 6.31 -23.47
N TYR A 202 3.86 5.49 -22.44
CA TYR A 202 2.95 4.34 -22.52
C TYR A 202 1.48 4.76 -22.64
N CYS A 203 1.05 5.82 -21.94
CA CYS A 203 -0.29 6.40 -22.13
C CYS A 203 -0.51 6.83 -23.59
N LEU A 204 0.46 7.55 -24.18
CA LEU A 204 0.36 7.99 -25.58
C LEU A 204 0.35 6.80 -26.57
N GLU A 205 1.12 5.75 -26.30
CA GLU A 205 1.10 4.51 -27.09
C GLU A 205 -0.29 3.83 -27.05
N LEU A 206 -0.89 3.71 -25.87
CA LEU A 206 -2.23 3.12 -25.71
C LEU A 206 -3.31 3.94 -26.42
N LEU A 207 -3.28 5.28 -26.28
CA LEU A 207 -4.22 6.18 -26.94
C LEU A 207 -4.12 6.11 -28.46
N LYS A 208 -2.90 5.98 -29.00
CA LYS A 208 -2.65 5.82 -30.43
C LYS A 208 -3.12 4.45 -30.96
N ALA A 209 -3.00 3.41 -30.14
CA ALA A 209 -3.33 2.04 -30.55
C ALA A 209 -4.83 1.72 -30.52
N SER A 210 -5.64 2.49 -29.78
CA SER A 210 -7.06 2.22 -29.61
C SER A 210 -7.96 3.07 -30.51
N ASN A 211 -8.97 2.41 -31.10
CA ASN A 211 -10.10 3.03 -31.80
C ASN A 211 -11.35 3.18 -30.93
N GLU A 212 -11.32 2.73 -29.67
CA GLU A 212 -12.42 2.86 -28.71
C GLU A 212 -12.20 4.07 -27.78
N PRO A 213 -13.24 4.63 -27.13
CA PRO A 213 -13.06 5.75 -26.20
C PRO A 213 -12.09 5.42 -25.06
N LEU A 214 -10.91 6.06 -25.08
CA LEU A 214 -9.83 5.84 -24.14
C LEU A 214 -9.28 7.18 -23.63
N ALA A 215 -9.09 7.27 -22.31
CA ALA A 215 -8.61 8.47 -21.64
C ALA A 215 -7.80 8.15 -20.37
N PHE A 216 -6.88 9.06 -20.03
CA PHE A 216 -6.09 9.02 -18.80
C PHE A 216 -6.08 10.41 -18.15
N ALA A 217 -6.27 10.48 -16.84
CA ALA A 217 -5.94 11.66 -16.04
C ALA A 217 -4.60 11.36 -15.36
N VAL A 218 -3.53 11.98 -15.86
CA VAL A 218 -2.16 11.73 -15.41
C VAL A 218 -1.74 12.78 -14.39
N PHE A 219 -1.46 12.35 -13.16
CA PHE A 219 -1.08 13.20 -12.03
C PHE A 219 0.43 13.10 -11.81
N VAL A 220 1.17 14.18 -12.04
CA VAL A 220 2.64 14.22 -11.90
C VAL A 220 3.08 15.52 -11.25
N PRO A 221 4.13 15.52 -10.41
CA PRO A 221 4.65 16.74 -9.81
C PRO A 221 5.22 17.68 -10.88
N GLU A 222 5.20 18.99 -10.59
CA GLU A 222 5.93 19.98 -11.40
C GLU A 222 7.42 19.89 -11.08
N TRP A 223 8.19 19.20 -11.94
CA TRP A 223 9.66 19.17 -11.91
C TRP A 223 10.22 19.81 -13.17
N THR A 224 11.36 20.48 -13.04
CA THR A 224 12.03 21.20 -14.13
C THR A 224 12.59 20.24 -15.19
N ASP A 225 12.46 20.62 -16.46
CA ASP A 225 13.09 19.96 -17.62
C ASP A 225 12.86 18.46 -17.73
N THR A 226 11.65 18.00 -17.41
CA THR A 226 11.30 16.57 -17.47
C THR A 226 10.78 16.15 -18.85
N GLU A 227 11.14 14.93 -19.27
CA GLU A 227 10.62 14.33 -20.50
C GLU A 227 9.09 14.20 -20.45
N TYR A 228 8.52 13.72 -19.33
CA TYR A 228 7.07 13.62 -19.19
C TYR A 228 6.37 14.98 -19.35
N GLY A 229 6.90 16.04 -18.73
CA GLY A 229 6.31 17.39 -18.82
C GLY A 229 6.34 17.89 -20.27
N ASN A 230 7.45 17.66 -20.97
CA ASN A 230 7.59 18.01 -22.37
C ASN A 230 6.62 17.24 -23.27
N ILE A 231 6.52 15.90 -23.18
CA ILE A 231 5.71 15.12 -24.12
C ILE A 231 4.20 15.17 -23.82
N LEU A 232 3.81 15.49 -22.59
CA LEU A 232 2.40 15.63 -22.20
C LEU A 232 1.87 17.06 -22.37
N HIS A 233 2.74 18.03 -22.66
CA HIS A 233 2.33 19.43 -22.82
C HIS A 233 1.27 19.59 -23.92
N PRO A 234 0.22 20.42 -23.70
CA PRO A 234 -0.83 20.66 -24.70
C PRO A 234 -0.31 21.10 -26.08
N ASP A 235 0.78 21.87 -26.12
CA ASP A 235 1.38 22.33 -27.38
C ASP A 235 2.19 21.25 -28.12
N HIS A 236 2.52 20.14 -27.45
CA HIS A 236 3.40 19.11 -27.99
C HIS A 236 2.69 17.81 -28.36
N THR A 237 1.48 17.59 -27.83
CA THR A 237 0.70 16.39 -28.14
C THR A 237 -0.78 16.70 -28.36
N PRO A 238 -1.39 16.24 -29.48
CA PRO A 238 -2.82 16.42 -29.72
C PRO A 238 -3.69 15.53 -28.81
N PHE A 239 -3.06 14.61 -28.06
CA PHE A 239 -3.75 13.77 -27.09
C PHE A 239 -4.06 14.52 -25.80
N CYS A 240 -3.31 15.57 -25.44
CA CYS A 240 -3.62 16.36 -24.25
C CYS A 240 -4.76 17.35 -24.56
N THR A 241 -5.94 17.07 -24.02
CA THR A 241 -7.16 17.85 -24.29
C THR A 241 -7.57 18.74 -23.14
N GLY A 242 -6.92 18.60 -22.00
CA GLY A 242 -7.05 19.51 -20.88
C GLY A 242 -5.82 19.42 -19.99
N HIS A 243 -5.49 20.53 -19.35
CA HIS A 243 -4.41 20.62 -18.40
C HIS A 243 -4.86 21.46 -17.21
N LEU A 244 -4.49 20.99 -16.02
CA LEU A 244 -4.71 21.67 -14.75
C LEU A 244 -3.38 21.69 -13.99
N LEU A 245 -3.09 22.82 -13.37
CA LEU A 245 -2.01 22.96 -12.41
C LEU A 245 -2.61 23.23 -11.02
N ALA A 246 -2.47 22.25 -10.13
CA ALA A 246 -2.77 22.41 -8.72
C ALA A 246 -1.56 23.07 -8.05
N GLU A 247 -1.76 24.27 -7.52
CA GLU A 247 -0.68 25.07 -6.98
C GLU A 247 -0.15 24.49 -5.65
N GLN A 248 1.15 24.69 -5.42
CA GLN A 248 1.81 24.35 -4.15
C GLN A 248 1.03 24.87 -2.95
N GLY A 249 0.87 24.05 -1.92
CA GLY A 249 0.22 24.45 -0.68
C GLY A 249 -1.31 24.61 -0.75
N LYS A 250 -1.92 24.38 -1.93
CA LYS A 250 -3.37 24.51 -2.10
C LYS A 250 -4.11 23.18 -2.16
N HIS A 251 -3.42 22.06 -2.25
CA HIS A 251 -4.01 20.74 -2.45
C HIS A 251 -3.35 19.69 -1.55
N GLU A 252 -4.09 18.61 -1.31
CA GLU A 252 -3.68 17.54 -0.39
C GLU A 252 -3.70 16.19 -1.08
N TYR A 253 -2.92 15.27 -0.54
CA TYR A 253 -2.95 13.86 -0.85
C TYR A 253 -3.08 13.03 0.43
N VAL A 254 -3.49 11.77 0.29
CA VAL A 254 -3.54 10.82 1.40
C VAL A 254 -2.14 10.27 1.68
N ILE A 255 -1.76 10.25 2.96
CA ILE A 255 -0.44 9.79 3.40
C ILE A 255 -0.24 8.30 3.10
N GLY A 256 0.94 7.91 2.59
CA GLY A 256 1.24 6.52 2.18
C GLY A 256 1.19 5.50 3.33
N MET A 257 1.53 5.91 4.55
CA MET A 257 1.56 5.05 5.75
C MET A 257 0.23 4.98 6.52
N GLN A 258 -0.89 5.31 5.86
CA GLN A 258 -2.26 5.32 6.42
C GLN A 258 -2.75 3.98 7.01
N HIS A 259 -2.01 2.87 6.80
CA HIS A 259 -2.36 1.53 7.26
C HIS A 259 -1.74 1.16 8.62
N PHE A 260 -0.66 1.85 9.01
CA PHE A 260 0.10 1.59 10.24
C PHE A 260 -0.12 2.64 11.33
N LYS A 261 -0.26 3.91 10.96
CA LYS A 261 -0.36 4.99 11.94
C LYS A 261 -1.81 5.18 12.41
N GLU A 262 -1.99 5.27 13.73
CA GLU A 262 -3.10 6.00 14.36
C GLU A 262 -2.86 7.49 14.06
N ASN A 263 -3.11 7.88 12.81
CA ASN A 263 -2.80 9.23 12.38
C ASN A 263 -4.04 10.11 12.56
N ASP A 264 -3.98 11.04 13.52
CA ASP A 264 -4.93 12.16 13.60
C ASP A 264 -4.93 13.00 12.31
N GLN A 265 -3.84 12.94 11.54
CA GLN A 265 -3.69 13.59 10.26
C GLN A 265 -3.60 12.58 9.12
N ARG A 266 -4.69 12.47 8.33
CA ARG A 266 -4.81 11.58 7.18
C ARG A 266 -4.29 12.20 5.88
N TYR A 267 -4.39 13.52 5.78
CA TYR A 267 -4.06 14.29 4.59
C TYR A 267 -2.74 15.04 4.78
N TRP A 268 -1.96 15.11 3.70
CA TRP A 268 -0.71 15.84 3.62
C TRP A 268 -0.82 16.91 2.53
N THR A 269 -0.63 18.17 2.91
CA THR A 269 -0.56 19.29 1.98
C THR A 269 0.74 19.20 1.19
N LEU A 270 0.66 19.15 -0.14
CA LEU A 270 1.86 18.99 -0.96
C LEU A 270 2.67 20.29 -1.02
N PRO A 271 4.00 20.24 -0.74
CA PRO A 271 4.88 21.39 -0.80
C PRO A 271 5.36 21.70 -2.23
N PHE A 272 4.77 21.09 -3.26
CA PHE A 272 5.08 21.35 -4.67
C PHE A 272 3.80 21.32 -5.52
N PRO A 273 3.79 21.97 -6.69
CA PRO A 273 2.66 21.90 -7.61
C PRO A 273 2.49 20.50 -8.22
N THR A 274 1.26 20.19 -8.63
CA THR A 274 0.91 18.96 -9.35
C THR A 274 0.23 19.28 -10.66
N HIS A 275 0.73 18.74 -11.78
CA HIS A 275 0.01 18.76 -13.04
C HIS A 275 -1.01 17.63 -13.08
N VAL A 276 -2.17 17.92 -13.67
CA VAL A 276 -3.11 16.93 -14.15
C VAL A 276 -3.25 17.11 -15.65
N TYR A 277 -2.73 16.15 -16.42
CA TYR A 277 -2.90 16.09 -17.87
C TYR A 277 -4.07 15.17 -18.19
N PHE A 278 -5.08 15.70 -18.87
CA PHE A 278 -6.18 14.92 -19.42
C PHE A 278 -5.83 14.48 -20.83
N LEU A 279 -5.47 13.20 -20.99
CA LEU A 279 -5.05 12.62 -22.25
C LEU A 279 -6.20 11.79 -22.85
N GLN A 280 -6.57 12.03 -24.11
CA GLN A 280 -7.69 11.36 -24.77
C GLN A 280 -7.40 11.11 -26.25
N ASN A 281 -7.83 9.94 -26.75
CA ASN A 281 -7.93 9.72 -28.18
C ASN A 281 -9.21 10.38 -28.72
N GLU A 282 -9.40 10.41 -30.04
CA GLU A 282 -10.53 11.12 -30.66
C GLU A 282 -11.90 10.65 -30.14
N GLU A 283 -12.09 9.35 -29.92
CA GLU A 283 -13.34 8.84 -29.35
C GLU A 283 -13.50 9.17 -27.86
N GLY A 284 -12.39 9.21 -27.11
CA GLY A 284 -12.36 9.67 -25.73
C GLY A 284 -12.79 11.15 -25.60
N LYS A 285 -12.32 12.02 -26.52
CA LYS A 285 -12.70 13.43 -26.57
C LYS A 285 -14.20 13.62 -26.77
N LYS A 286 -14.80 12.82 -27.67
CA LYS A 286 -16.24 12.84 -27.94
C LYS A 286 -17.05 12.37 -26.73
N LYS A 287 -16.58 11.33 -26.05
CA LYS A 287 -17.28 10.71 -24.92
C LYS A 287 -17.16 11.53 -23.62
N TRP A 288 -15.99 12.11 -23.36
CA TRP A 288 -15.70 12.86 -22.13
C TRP A 288 -15.11 14.23 -22.46
N PRO A 289 -15.90 15.19 -22.95
CA PRO A 289 -15.38 16.51 -23.30
C PRO A 289 -14.75 17.22 -22.10
N ILE A 290 -13.47 17.55 -22.19
CA ILE A 290 -12.74 18.29 -21.15
C ILE A 290 -12.85 19.79 -21.44
N THR A 291 -13.85 20.43 -20.83
CA THR A 291 -14.09 21.87 -21.01
C THR A 291 -13.32 22.70 -19.98
N PRO A 292 -13.03 24.00 -20.26
CA PRO A 292 -12.45 24.89 -19.26
C PRO A 292 -13.27 24.96 -17.96
N GLN A 293 -14.60 24.91 -18.05
CA GLN A 293 -15.48 24.90 -16.89
C GLN A 293 -15.34 23.61 -16.07
N LEU A 294 -15.13 22.47 -16.73
CA LEU A 294 -14.87 21.21 -16.05
C LEU A 294 -13.53 21.26 -15.31
N ILE A 295 -12.49 21.76 -15.98
CA ILE A 295 -11.15 21.92 -15.38
C ILE A 295 -11.22 22.80 -14.13
N GLU A 296 -11.93 23.93 -14.21
CA GLU A 296 -12.10 24.84 -13.08
C GLU A 296 -12.87 24.19 -11.92
N ARG A 297 -13.92 23.40 -12.22
CA ARG A 297 -14.62 22.62 -11.17
C ARG A 297 -13.68 21.62 -10.51
N TYR A 298 -12.86 20.91 -11.29
CA TYR A 298 -11.93 19.94 -10.74
C TYR A 298 -10.82 20.60 -9.91
N LYS A 299 -10.32 21.77 -10.33
CA LYS A 299 -9.36 22.57 -9.56
C LYS A 299 -9.89 22.87 -8.16
N LYS A 300 -11.13 23.34 -8.06
CA LYS A 300 -11.79 23.60 -6.77
C LYS A 300 -11.96 22.36 -5.91
N VAL A 301 -12.19 21.19 -6.53
CA VAL A 301 -12.25 19.92 -5.79
C VAL A 301 -10.88 19.56 -5.22
N MET A 302 -9.80 19.76 -5.98
CA MET A 302 -8.45 19.50 -5.49
C MET A 302 -8.00 20.49 -4.41
N GLU A 303 -8.50 21.73 -4.47
CA GLU A 303 -8.19 22.77 -3.48
C GLU A 303 -8.70 22.43 -2.07
N MET A 304 -7.94 22.81 -1.05
CA MET A 304 -8.32 22.64 0.36
C MET A 304 -9.51 23.54 0.72
N ASP A 305 -10.47 23.01 1.46
CA ASP A 305 -11.57 23.81 2.01
C ASP A 305 -11.06 24.67 3.18
N HIS A 306 -10.69 25.92 2.90
CA HIS A 306 -10.28 26.87 3.95
C HIS A 306 -11.40 27.23 4.96
N ASN A 307 -12.62 26.71 4.79
CA ASN A 307 -13.79 27.03 5.62
C ASN A 307 -14.06 26.04 6.76
N GLY A 308 -13.16 25.09 7.03
CA GLY A 308 -13.32 24.07 8.07
C GLY A 308 -12.36 24.16 9.27
N ALA A 309 -11.44 25.12 9.31
CA ALA A 309 -10.54 25.29 10.44
C ALA A 309 -11.25 26.03 11.59
N GLY A 310 -12.06 25.27 12.34
CA GLY A 310 -12.54 25.70 13.66
C GLY A 310 -11.37 25.94 14.60
N SER A 311 -11.29 27.18 15.06
CA SER A 311 -10.68 27.65 16.31
C SER A 311 -10.07 26.57 17.23
N SER A 312 -8.76 26.52 17.31
CA SER A 312 -8.04 26.20 18.54
C SER A 312 -7.21 27.41 18.94
N THR A 313 -7.85 28.30 19.69
CA THR A 313 -7.20 29.34 20.49
C THR A 313 -6.32 28.74 21.57
N GLY A 314 -5.11 29.27 21.73
CA GLY A 314 -4.26 29.08 22.91
C GLY A 314 -2.80 29.26 22.53
N GLY A 315 -2.03 30.19 23.09
CA GLY A 315 -2.27 31.18 24.11
C GLY A 315 -1.04 32.09 24.12
N ASP A 316 -1.29 33.36 24.32
CA ASP A 316 -0.29 34.40 24.49
C ASP A 316 0.59 34.09 25.71
N SER A 317 1.91 34.03 25.53
CA SER A 317 2.85 34.24 26.63
C SER A 317 4.11 34.90 26.09
N SER A 318 4.04 36.22 26.07
CA SER A 318 5.17 37.13 26.11
C SER A 318 6.14 36.76 27.25
N ILE A 319 7.39 36.45 26.91
CA ILE A 319 8.52 36.63 27.84
C ILE A 319 9.61 37.43 27.13
N SER A 320 9.63 38.70 27.50
CA SER A 320 10.76 39.62 27.38
C SER A 320 11.95 39.07 28.16
N SER A 321 13.14 39.09 27.55
CA SER A 321 14.40 39.20 28.29
C SER A 321 15.45 39.87 27.40
N LYS A 322 15.54 41.20 27.52
CA LYS A 322 16.78 41.95 27.28
C LYS A 322 17.64 41.84 28.53
N LYS A 323 18.80 41.19 28.43
CA LYS A 323 20.13 41.74 28.74
C LYS A 323 21.21 40.71 28.47
#